data_AF-A0A9E0LZ64-F1
#
_entry.id   AF-A0A9E0LZ64-F1
#
_cell.length_a   1.000
_cell.length_b   1.000
_cell.length_c   1.000
_cell.angle_alpha   90.00
_cell.angle_beta   90.00
_cell.angle_gamma   90.00
#
_symmetry.space_group_name_H-M   'P 1'
#
loop_
_entity.id
_entity.type
_entity.pdbx_description
1 polymer ?
#
loop_
_entity_poly.entity_id
_entity_poly.type
_entity_poly.pdbx_seq_one_letter_code
_entity_poly.pdbx_strand_id
1 'polypeptide(L)'
;VQDGAELVVRVTNQSGHKLPTGHIEGRRVWIHVRFFDAAGAVAGEHGHYDSAEAHLDEASTTVFEMHVGLSDDAAGDTGFPPGITTHMALADTIIKDNRIPPRGFSNAAFEAGGAPPVGAVYADGQYWSDSRFAVPAAAVRAEAEIYYQNTPRHYIEALRDGNVTDDWGQTLHDLWTATGRGAPIEIARRAIPLGVEAIFADGFESGYTTAWSTTAP
;
A
#
# COMPACT_ATOMS: atom_id res chain seq x y z
N VAL A 1 1.42 -13.10 -7.24
CA VAL A 1 2.13 -14.25 -7.84
C VAL A 1 3.57 -14.22 -7.36
N GLN A 2 4.25 -15.36 -7.30
CA GLN A 2 5.69 -15.35 -7.07
C GLN A 2 6.41 -15.11 -8.40
N ASP A 3 7.41 -14.26 -8.39
CA ASP A 3 8.29 -13.90 -9.50
C ASP A 3 9.73 -13.95 -8.96
N GLY A 4 10.40 -15.07 -9.17
CA GLY A 4 11.68 -15.39 -8.53
C GLY A 4 11.64 -15.32 -7.00
N ALA A 5 12.55 -14.51 -6.45
CA ALA A 5 12.66 -14.25 -5.01
C ALA A 5 11.66 -13.20 -4.49
N GLU A 6 10.71 -12.75 -5.30
CA GLU A 6 9.73 -11.74 -4.93
C GLU A 6 8.28 -12.25 -5.03
N LEU A 7 7.43 -11.72 -4.16
CA LEU A 7 5.98 -11.76 -4.28
C LEU A 7 5.51 -10.49 -4.97
N VAL A 8 4.87 -10.63 -6.13
CA VAL A 8 4.18 -9.54 -6.83
C VAL A 8 2.70 -9.54 -6.41
N VAL A 9 2.27 -8.48 -5.74
CA VAL A 9 0.88 -8.23 -5.37
C VAL A 9 0.29 -7.21 -6.33
N ARG A 10 -0.64 -7.66 -7.19
CA ARG A 10 -1.42 -6.79 -8.07
C ARG A 10 -2.72 -6.37 -7.40
N VAL A 11 -2.92 -5.07 -7.25
CA VAL A 11 -4.20 -4.47 -6.85
C VAL A 11 -4.87 -3.89 -8.07
N THR A 12 -6.06 -4.38 -8.40
CA THR A 12 -6.81 -3.94 -9.58
C THR A 12 -8.02 -3.12 -9.15
N ASN A 13 -8.12 -1.89 -9.66
CA ASN A 13 -9.26 -1.03 -9.43
C ASN A 13 -10.42 -1.40 -10.38
N GLN A 14 -11.52 -1.89 -9.81
CA GLN A 14 -12.75 -2.20 -10.56
C GLN A 14 -13.81 -1.09 -10.45
N SER A 15 -13.49 0.04 -9.82
CA SER A 15 -14.41 1.17 -9.68
C SER A 15 -14.29 2.16 -10.85
N GLY A 16 -15.24 3.10 -10.93
CA GLY A 16 -15.25 4.19 -11.92
C GLY A 16 -14.41 5.42 -11.55
N HIS A 17 -13.70 5.39 -10.41
CA HIS A 17 -12.87 6.50 -9.92
C HIS A 17 -11.52 5.99 -9.41
N LYS A 18 -10.63 6.86 -8.91
CA LYS A 18 -9.38 6.41 -8.28
C LYS A 18 -9.66 5.52 -7.06
N LEU A 19 -8.76 4.58 -6.75
CA LEU A 19 -8.82 3.73 -5.56
C LEU A 19 -7.68 4.09 -4.59
N PRO A 20 -7.98 4.51 -3.34
CA PRO A 20 -9.30 4.95 -2.86
C PRO A 20 -9.78 6.27 -3.51
N THR A 21 -11.07 6.58 -3.41
CA THR A 21 -11.65 7.88 -3.82
C THR A 21 -12.19 8.64 -2.61
N GLY A 22 -12.58 9.90 -2.81
CA GLY A 22 -13.24 10.75 -1.81
C GLY A 22 -12.25 11.52 -0.93
N HIS A 23 -12.60 11.67 0.35
CA HIS A 23 -11.89 12.52 1.33
C HIS A 23 -10.38 12.26 1.38
N ILE A 24 -9.59 13.28 1.12
CA ILE A 24 -8.17 13.15 0.78
C ILE A 24 -7.29 12.95 2.01
N GLU A 25 -7.58 13.64 3.12
CA GLU A 25 -6.67 13.75 4.27
C GLU A 25 -6.59 12.51 5.16
N GLY A 26 -7.47 11.53 4.95
CA GLY A 26 -7.54 10.34 5.82
C GLY A 26 -7.83 9.02 5.12
N ARG A 27 -8.17 8.99 3.83
CA ARG A 27 -8.49 7.73 3.15
C ARG A 27 -7.22 7.08 2.61
N ARG A 28 -6.96 5.87 3.08
CA ARG A 28 -5.85 5.04 2.60
C ARG A 28 -6.30 3.63 2.31
N VAL A 29 -5.66 3.04 1.30
CA VAL A 29 -5.68 1.59 1.04
C VAL A 29 -4.24 1.11 1.10
N TRP A 30 -3.96 -0.03 1.72
CA TRP A 30 -2.61 -0.59 1.71
C TRP A 30 -2.64 -2.09 1.53
N ILE A 31 -1.45 -2.62 1.24
CA ILE A 31 -1.21 -4.04 1.11
C ILE A 31 -0.65 -4.55 2.45
N HIS A 32 -1.26 -5.59 3.01
CA HIS A 32 -0.72 -6.34 4.13
C HIS A 32 -0.23 -7.69 3.61
N VAL A 33 1.03 -8.04 3.86
CA VAL A 33 1.60 -9.32 3.41
C VAL A 33 2.14 -10.08 4.61
N ARG A 34 1.80 -11.37 4.70
CA ARG A 34 2.42 -12.31 5.65
C ARG A 34 3.01 -13.49 4.89
N PHE A 35 4.25 -13.80 5.21
CA PHE A 35 4.97 -14.98 4.75
C PHE A 35 5.01 -16.02 5.87
N PHE A 36 4.79 -17.29 5.52
CA PHE A 36 4.72 -18.37 6.50
C PHE A 36 5.70 -19.49 6.15
N ASP A 37 6.36 -20.03 7.16
CA ASP A 37 7.22 -21.21 7.04
C ASP A 37 6.40 -22.52 6.97
N ALA A 38 7.10 -23.65 6.85
CA ALA A 38 6.50 -24.98 6.79
C ALA A 38 5.76 -25.41 8.08
N ALA A 39 6.10 -24.81 9.22
CA ALA A 39 5.40 -25.04 10.49
C ALA A 39 4.18 -24.11 10.65
N GLY A 40 3.98 -23.15 9.74
CA GLY A 40 2.91 -22.17 9.79
C GLY A 40 3.24 -20.93 10.63
N ALA A 41 4.49 -20.75 11.07
CA ALA A 41 4.93 -19.55 11.76
C ALA A 41 5.19 -18.41 10.76
N VAL A 42 5.00 -17.16 11.19
CA VAL A 42 5.26 -15.98 10.37
C VAL A 42 6.78 -15.80 10.19
N ALA A 43 7.24 -15.90 8.94
CA ALA A 43 8.63 -15.72 8.54
C ALA A 43 8.94 -14.29 8.08
N GLY A 44 7.91 -13.49 7.81
CA GLY A 44 8.01 -12.07 7.44
C GLY A 44 6.63 -11.43 7.32
N GLU A 45 6.54 -10.13 7.58
CA GLU A 45 5.29 -9.38 7.57
C GLU A 45 5.54 -7.94 7.07
N HIS A 46 4.62 -7.41 6.28
CA HIS A 46 4.66 -6.04 5.73
C HIS A 46 3.29 -5.40 5.86
N GLY A 47 3.23 -4.12 6.23
CA GLY A 47 1.97 -3.38 6.35
C GLY A 47 1.12 -3.78 7.55
N HIS A 48 1.77 -4.21 8.64
CA HIS A 48 1.10 -4.57 9.90
C HIS A 48 0.35 -3.37 10.47
N TYR A 49 -0.88 -3.59 10.94
CA TYR A 49 -1.67 -2.60 11.64
C TYR A 49 -1.82 -2.97 13.13
N ASP A 50 -1.23 -2.15 14.00
CA ASP A 50 -1.40 -2.27 15.44
C ASP A 50 -2.74 -1.61 15.84
N SER A 51 -3.70 -2.46 16.21
CA SER A 51 -5.03 -2.00 16.65
C SER A 51 -5.04 -1.33 18.02
N ALA A 52 -4.08 -1.61 18.89
CA ALA A 52 -3.96 -0.99 20.21
C ALA A 52 -3.45 0.45 20.10
N GLU A 53 -2.49 0.68 19.20
CA GLU A 53 -1.90 2.00 18.94
C GLU A 53 -2.59 2.76 17.80
N ALA A 54 -3.47 2.09 17.05
CA ALA A 54 -4.08 2.57 15.80
C ALA A 54 -3.03 3.04 14.78
N HIS A 55 -1.95 2.26 14.65
CA HIS A 55 -0.76 2.60 13.87
C HIS A 55 -0.55 1.60 12.73
N LEU A 56 -0.20 2.11 11.54
CA LEU A 56 0.16 1.29 10.38
C LEU A 56 1.67 1.37 10.19
N ASP A 57 2.33 0.23 10.00
CA ASP A 57 3.68 0.18 9.46
C ASP A 57 3.66 0.51 7.95
N GLU A 58 3.61 1.81 7.66
CA GLU A 58 3.54 2.34 6.29
C GLU A 58 4.87 2.14 5.55
N ALA A 59 5.99 2.14 6.27
CA ALA A 59 7.33 2.09 5.68
C ALA A 59 7.64 0.74 5.03
N SER A 60 7.04 -0.35 5.51
CA SER A 60 7.26 -1.69 4.97
C SER A 60 6.35 -2.05 3.80
N THR A 61 5.38 -1.20 3.42
CA THR A 61 4.37 -1.54 2.41
C THR A 61 4.03 -0.42 1.45
N THR A 62 3.21 -0.74 0.44
CA THR A 62 2.59 0.25 -0.44
C THR A 62 1.28 0.74 0.16
N VAL A 63 1.20 2.06 0.39
CA VAL A 63 -0.01 2.78 0.79
C VAL A 63 -0.48 3.65 -0.36
N PHE A 64 -1.71 3.42 -0.83
CA PHE A 64 -2.43 4.20 -1.82
C PHE A 64 -3.23 5.30 -1.13
N GLU A 65 -2.82 6.55 -1.32
CA GLU A 65 -3.39 7.72 -0.66
C GLU A 65 -3.06 9.00 -1.45
N MET A 66 -3.58 10.13 -0.98
CA MET A 66 -3.26 11.44 -1.53
C MET A 66 -2.90 12.40 -0.40
N HIS A 67 -1.88 13.23 -0.63
CA HIS A 67 -1.54 14.35 0.23
C HIS A 67 -1.64 15.64 -0.58
N VAL A 68 -2.35 16.60 -0.02
CA VAL A 68 -2.43 17.97 -0.53
C VAL A 68 -1.56 18.87 0.32
N GLY A 69 -1.20 20.02 -0.23
CA GLY A 69 -0.32 20.96 0.41
C GLY A 69 -0.58 22.40 0.03
N LEU A 70 0.13 23.28 0.72
CA LEU A 70 0.23 24.69 0.40
C LEU A 70 1.50 24.96 -0.40
N SER A 71 1.37 25.69 -1.50
CA SER A 71 2.50 26.35 -2.18
C SER A 71 3.12 27.42 -1.28
N ASP A 72 4.29 27.93 -1.66
CA ASP A 72 4.93 29.06 -0.95
C ASP A 72 4.05 30.32 -0.96
N ASP A 73 3.32 30.57 -2.05
CA ASP A 73 2.40 31.71 -2.17
C ASP A 73 1.19 31.52 -1.24
N ALA A 74 0.55 30.35 -1.27
CA ALA A 74 -0.57 30.04 -0.39
C ALA A 74 -0.16 30.02 1.11
N ALA A 75 1.06 29.58 1.41
CA ALA A 75 1.64 29.69 2.74
C ALA A 75 1.78 31.15 3.19
N GLY A 76 2.24 32.04 2.29
CA GLY A 76 2.32 33.47 2.53
C GLY A 76 0.97 34.12 2.83
N ASP A 77 -0.08 33.74 2.10
CA ASP A 77 -1.43 34.30 2.25
C ASP A 77 -2.18 33.75 3.47
N THR A 78 -1.95 32.49 3.84
CA THR A 78 -2.69 31.81 4.92
C THR A 78 -1.96 31.84 6.27
N GLY A 79 -0.65 32.05 6.28
CA GLY A 79 0.19 32.00 7.48
C GLY A 79 0.54 30.59 7.97
N PHE A 80 0.13 29.55 7.24
CA PHE A 80 0.53 28.16 7.49
C PHE A 80 1.81 27.79 6.73
N PRO A 81 2.61 26.82 7.19
CA PRO A 81 3.83 26.42 6.49
C PRO A 81 3.53 25.80 5.12
N PRO A 82 4.42 25.97 4.12
CA PRO A 82 4.30 25.29 2.84
C PRO A 82 4.51 23.77 2.99
N GLY A 83 4.00 23.00 2.02
CA GLY A 83 4.06 21.53 2.03
C GLY A 83 2.76 20.89 2.50
N ILE A 84 2.84 19.62 2.93
CA ILE A 84 1.65 18.80 3.28
C ILE A 84 0.82 19.50 4.37
N THR A 85 -0.50 19.55 4.17
CA THR A 85 -1.44 20.18 5.10
C THR A 85 -2.67 19.30 5.35
N THR A 86 -3.24 19.43 6.55
CA THR A 86 -4.57 18.89 6.93
C THR A 86 -5.64 19.98 6.94
N HIS A 87 -5.39 21.09 6.25
CA HIS A 87 -6.36 22.14 5.97
C HIS A 87 -6.77 22.07 4.50
N MET A 88 -7.49 21.01 4.09
CA MET A 88 -7.87 20.78 2.70
C MET A 88 -8.58 21.98 2.04
N ALA A 89 -9.32 22.80 2.79
CA ALA A 89 -9.97 24.00 2.26
C ALA A 89 -8.98 25.10 1.82
N LEU A 90 -7.75 25.07 2.34
CA LEU A 90 -6.69 26.03 2.01
C LEU A 90 -5.69 25.46 1.00
N ALA A 91 -5.64 24.14 0.82
CA ALA A 91 -4.66 23.49 -0.02
C ALA A 91 -4.85 23.85 -1.51
N ASP A 92 -3.74 24.18 -2.18
CA ASP A 92 -3.71 24.57 -3.59
C ASP A 92 -2.84 23.62 -4.44
N THR A 93 -2.11 22.70 -3.80
CA THR A 93 -1.13 21.84 -4.45
C THR A 93 -1.40 20.37 -4.14
N ILE A 94 -1.25 19.49 -5.13
CA ILE A 94 -1.18 18.03 -4.94
C ILE A 94 0.28 17.64 -4.71
N ILE A 95 0.62 17.22 -3.49
CA ILE A 95 2.00 16.82 -3.13
C ILE A 95 2.25 15.34 -3.51
N LYS A 96 1.24 14.49 -3.31
CA LYS A 96 1.26 13.06 -3.64
C LYS A 96 -0.15 12.63 -4.03
N ASP A 97 -0.28 11.84 -5.07
CA ASP A 97 -1.48 11.07 -5.39
C ASP A 97 -1.08 9.81 -6.16
N ASN A 98 -0.87 8.72 -5.42
CA ASN A 98 -0.55 7.41 -5.97
C ASN A 98 -1.77 6.48 -6.02
N ARG A 99 -2.99 7.03 -5.93
CA ARG A 99 -4.22 6.24 -5.94
C ARG A 99 -4.44 5.64 -7.32
N ILE A 100 -4.85 4.38 -7.38
CA ILE A 100 -4.92 3.60 -8.61
C ILE A 100 -6.02 4.15 -9.53
N PRO A 101 -5.74 4.57 -10.79
CA PRO A 101 -6.75 5.11 -11.70
C PRO A 101 -7.87 4.11 -12.06
N PRO A 102 -9.03 4.59 -12.56
CA PRO A 102 -10.10 3.72 -13.05
C PRO A 102 -9.82 3.19 -14.47
N ARG A 103 -10.63 2.21 -14.90
CA ARG A 103 -10.65 1.78 -16.30
C ARG A 103 -10.95 2.96 -17.23
N GLY A 104 -10.26 3.03 -18.36
CA GLY A 104 -10.38 4.16 -19.31
C GLY A 104 -9.57 5.39 -18.93
N PHE A 105 -8.73 5.31 -17.89
CA PHE A 105 -7.75 6.34 -17.55
C PHE A 105 -6.89 6.74 -18.76
N SER A 106 -6.71 8.05 -18.95
CA SER A 106 -5.63 8.61 -19.77
C SER A 106 -4.98 9.77 -19.01
N ASN A 107 -3.66 9.86 -19.12
CA ASN A 107 -2.89 10.90 -18.45
C ASN A 107 -3.34 12.29 -18.88
N ALA A 108 -3.52 12.52 -20.18
CA ALA A 108 -3.93 13.83 -20.70
C ALA A 108 -5.31 14.28 -20.17
N ALA A 109 -6.29 13.37 -20.06
CA ALA A 109 -7.61 13.74 -19.55
C ALA A 109 -7.60 14.02 -18.04
N PHE A 110 -6.82 13.26 -17.27
CA PHE A 110 -6.71 13.46 -15.82
C PHE A 110 -5.90 14.72 -15.47
N GLU A 111 -4.86 15.03 -16.24
CA GLU A 111 -4.14 16.30 -16.14
C GLU A 111 -5.07 17.48 -16.42
N ALA A 112 -5.80 17.45 -17.55
CA ALA A 112 -6.77 18.48 -17.91
C ALA A 112 -7.91 18.62 -16.89
N GLY A 113 -8.26 17.54 -16.19
CA GLY A 113 -9.25 17.52 -15.11
C GLY A 113 -8.72 17.90 -13.73
N GLY A 114 -7.43 18.25 -13.59
CA GLY A 114 -6.82 18.62 -12.32
C GLY A 114 -6.67 17.46 -11.33
N ALA A 115 -6.61 16.23 -11.82
CA ALA A 115 -6.47 15.02 -11.00
C ALA A 115 -5.32 14.11 -11.47
N PRO A 116 -4.13 14.61 -11.86
CA PRO A 116 -3.06 13.74 -12.30
C PRO A 116 -2.58 12.80 -11.17
N PRO A 117 -1.98 11.64 -11.49
CA PRO A 117 -1.12 10.93 -10.55
C PRO A 117 0.10 11.80 -10.20
N VAL A 118 0.49 11.83 -8.93
CA VAL A 118 1.68 12.56 -8.45
C VAL A 118 2.48 11.64 -7.54
N GLY A 119 3.77 11.47 -7.82
CA GLY A 119 4.62 10.51 -7.10
C GLY A 119 4.36 9.03 -7.49
N ALA A 120 3.60 8.79 -8.55
CA ALA A 120 3.41 7.49 -9.18
C ALA A 120 3.23 7.64 -10.69
N VAL A 121 3.57 6.60 -11.45
CA VAL A 121 3.43 6.57 -12.90
C VAL A 121 2.48 5.44 -13.29
N TYR A 122 1.47 5.79 -14.08
CA TYR A 122 0.53 4.84 -14.68
C TYR A 122 0.52 5.05 -16.20
N ALA A 123 0.64 3.96 -16.95
CA ALA A 123 0.39 4.02 -18.39
C ALA A 123 -1.10 4.31 -18.66
N ASP A 124 -1.41 4.87 -19.83
CA ASP A 124 -2.80 5.01 -20.27
C ASP A 124 -3.50 3.64 -20.27
N GLY A 125 -4.71 3.59 -19.72
CA GLY A 125 -5.46 2.36 -19.51
C GLY A 125 -4.96 1.47 -18.37
N GLN A 126 -3.94 1.87 -17.59
CA GLN A 126 -3.49 1.13 -16.42
C GLN A 126 -4.39 1.45 -15.21
N TYR A 127 -5.23 0.49 -14.83
CA TYR A 127 -6.15 0.55 -13.67
C TYR A 127 -5.74 -0.43 -12.57
N TRP A 128 -4.44 -0.74 -12.48
CA TRP A 128 -3.87 -1.60 -11.45
C TRP A 128 -2.49 -1.09 -11.01
N SER A 129 -2.06 -1.51 -9.83
CA SER A 129 -0.70 -1.31 -9.32
C SER A 129 -0.10 -2.65 -8.90
N ASP A 130 1.19 -2.83 -9.17
CA ASP A 130 1.97 -4.00 -8.76
C ASP A 130 2.99 -3.58 -7.71
N SER A 131 2.93 -4.21 -6.54
CA SER A 131 3.92 -4.04 -5.47
C SER A 131 4.71 -5.34 -5.29
N ARG A 132 6.02 -5.21 -5.06
CA ARG A 132 6.96 -6.33 -4.94
C ARG A 132 7.45 -6.43 -3.49
N PHE A 133 7.48 -7.65 -2.96
CA PHE A 133 7.93 -7.95 -1.60
C PHE A 133 8.92 -9.12 -1.64
N ALA A 134 10.08 -8.97 -1.00
CA ALA A 134 11.06 -10.06 -0.93
C ALA A 134 10.48 -11.25 -0.17
N VAL A 135 10.62 -12.45 -0.75
CA VAL A 135 10.20 -13.71 -0.11
C VAL A 135 11.28 -14.14 0.88
N PRO A 136 10.98 -14.27 2.20
CA PRO A 136 11.94 -14.81 3.16
C PRO A 136 12.35 -16.25 2.79
N ALA A 137 13.62 -16.60 2.95
CA ALA A 137 14.15 -17.91 2.52
C ALA A 137 13.44 -19.12 3.15
N ALA A 138 12.88 -18.97 4.37
CA ALA A 138 12.15 -20.02 5.06
C ALA A 138 10.66 -20.12 4.65
N ALA A 139 10.15 -19.17 3.87
CA ALA A 139 8.73 -19.07 3.56
C ALA A 139 8.30 -20.07 2.47
N VAL A 140 7.22 -20.81 2.74
CA VAL A 140 6.60 -21.75 1.79
C VAL A 140 5.19 -21.33 1.38
N ARG A 141 4.66 -20.26 1.99
CA ARG A 141 3.34 -19.70 1.70
C ARG A 141 3.36 -18.19 1.91
N ALA A 142 2.69 -17.46 1.04
CA ALA A 142 2.40 -16.04 1.23
C ALA A 142 0.89 -15.82 1.30
N GLU A 143 0.48 -14.86 2.11
CA GLU A 143 -0.86 -14.29 2.15
C GLU A 143 -0.78 -12.78 1.95
N ALA A 144 -1.55 -12.26 1.01
CA ALA A 144 -1.69 -10.83 0.78
C ALA A 144 -3.15 -10.43 1.03
N GLU A 145 -3.34 -9.39 1.82
CA GLU A 145 -4.61 -8.76 2.15
C GLU A 145 -4.56 -7.30 1.74
N ILE A 146 -5.71 -6.75 1.35
CA ILE A 146 -5.86 -5.33 1.03
C ILE A 146 -6.81 -4.73 2.06
N TYR A 147 -6.37 -3.68 2.73
CA TYR A 147 -7.17 -2.99 3.74
C TYR A 147 -7.50 -1.57 3.30
N TYR A 148 -8.66 -1.09 3.74
CA TYR A 148 -9.08 0.31 3.64
C TYR A 148 -9.26 0.91 5.03
N GLN A 149 -8.85 2.17 5.18
CA GLN A 149 -9.11 2.98 6.37
C GLN A 149 -9.48 4.41 5.97
N ASN A 150 -10.45 5.01 6.66
CA ASN A 150 -10.96 6.35 6.36
C ASN A 150 -10.61 7.41 7.42
N THR A 151 -10.24 7.00 8.63
CA THR A 151 -10.00 7.87 9.79
C THR A 151 -8.76 7.39 10.56
N PRO A 152 -7.56 7.46 9.96
CA PRO A 152 -6.33 7.07 10.60
C PRO A 152 -6.02 7.99 11.78
N ARG A 153 -5.27 7.48 12.75
CA ARG A 153 -4.94 8.19 13.98
C ARG A 153 -4.34 9.57 13.74
N HIS A 154 -3.33 9.68 12.87
CA HIS A 154 -2.65 10.95 12.60
C HIS A 154 -3.61 12.03 12.10
N TYR A 155 -4.63 11.66 11.32
CA TYR A 155 -5.62 12.60 10.80
C TYR A 155 -6.56 13.10 11.91
N ILE A 156 -7.06 12.18 12.74
CA ILE A 156 -7.94 12.53 13.87
C ILE A 156 -7.20 13.38 14.91
N GLU A 157 -5.95 13.06 15.19
CA GLU A 157 -5.10 13.85 16.10
C GLU A 157 -4.79 15.23 15.51
N ALA A 158 -4.50 15.34 14.21
CA ALA A 158 -4.30 16.64 13.56
C ALA A 158 -5.55 17.53 13.62
N LEU A 159 -6.76 16.95 13.42
CA LEU A 159 -8.01 17.70 13.57
C LEU A 159 -8.28 18.13 15.02
N ARG A 160 -7.96 17.28 15.99
CA ARG A 160 -8.07 17.61 17.42
C ARG A 160 -7.13 18.76 17.78
N ASP A 161 -5.86 18.62 17.43
CA ASP A 161 -4.81 19.56 17.82
C ASP A 161 -4.91 20.89 17.05
N GLY A 162 -5.44 20.85 15.83
CA GLY A 162 -5.71 22.03 15.01
C GLY A 162 -6.98 22.80 15.40
N ASN A 163 -7.88 22.21 16.19
CA ASN A 163 -9.07 22.90 16.67
C ASN A 163 -8.78 23.65 17.97
N VAL A 164 -8.64 24.97 17.86
CA VAL A 164 -8.37 25.88 18.99
C VAL A 164 -9.53 26.83 19.30
N THR A 165 -10.68 26.65 18.65
CA THR A 165 -11.83 27.58 18.74
C THR A 165 -12.99 27.02 19.54
N ASP A 166 -13.12 25.70 19.63
CA ASP A 166 -14.18 25.00 20.36
C ASP A 166 -13.78 23.55 20.70
N ASP A 167 -14.73 22.78 21.23
CA ASP A 167 -14.49 21.42 21.73
C ASP A 167 -14.74 20.32 20.67
N TRP A 168 -15.04 20.66 19.42
CA TRP A 168 -15.38 19.65 18.40
C TRP A 168 -14.21 18.71 18.07
N GLY A 169 -12.97 19.21 18.17
CA GLY A 169 -11.76 18.41 17.94
C GLY A 169 -11.61 17.31 18.98
N GLN A 170 -11.78 17.65 20.27
CA GLN A 170 -11.77 16.69 21.36
C GLN A 170 -12.97 15.73 21.28
N THR A 171 -14.15 16.26 20.98
CA THR A 171 -15.38 15.46 20.80
C THR A 171 -15.20 14.40 19.71
N LEU A 172 -14.63 14.78 18.56
CA LEU A 172 -14.32 13.86 17.46
C LEU A 172 -13.33 12.77 17.91
N HIS A 173 -12.25 13.16 18.58
CA HIS A 173 -11.23 12.21 19.06
C HIS A 173 -11.79 11.20 20.06
N ASP A 174 -12.65 11.64 20.99
CA ASP A 174 -13.27 10.76 21.99
C ASP A 174 -14.25 9.79 21.33
N LEU A 175 -15.05 10.26 20.38
CA LEU A 175 -15.93 9.39 19.59
C LEU A 175 -15.15 8.38 18.76
N TRP A 176 -14.07 8.81 18.10
CA TRP A 176 -13.17 7.91 17.36
C TRP A 176 -12.58 6.83 18.28
N THR A 177 -12.13 7.21 19.48
CA THR A 177 -11.63 6.27 20.50
C THR A 177 -12.71 5.28 20.93
N ALA A 178 -13.91 5.76 21.23
CA ALA A 178 -15.04 4.94 21.68
C ALA A 178 -15.61 4.02 20.58
N THR A 179 -15.36 4.33 19.30
CA THR A 179 -15.91 3.59 18.14
C THR A 179 -14.88 2.71 17.43
N GLY A 180 -13.82 2.31 18.14
CA GLY A 180 -12.84 1.36 17.61
C GLY A 180 -11.78 2.00 16.70
N ARG A 181 -11.55 3.31 16.84
CA ARG A 181 -10.41 4.03 16.26
C ARG A 181 -10.29 3.88 14.75
N GLY A 182 -11.42 3.89 14.05
CA GLY A 182 -11.47 3.79 12.60
C GLY A 182 -10.78 2.52 12.10
N ALA A 183 -11.00 1.39 12.76
CA ALA A 183 -10.31 0.14 12.46
C ALA A 183 -10.34 -0.20 10.95
N PRO A 184 -9.26 -0.76 10.41
CA PRO A 184 -9.17 -1.14 9.00
C PRO A 184 -10.24 -2.13 8.58
N ILE A 185 -10.75 -1.98 7.36
CA ILE A 185 -11.70 -2.91 6.73
C ILE A 185 -10.96 -3.68 5.65
N GLU A 186 -10.99 -5.02 5.73
CA GLU A 186 -10.46 -5.86 4.66
C GLU A 186 -11.32 -5.73 3.39
N ILE A 187 -10.68 -5.41 2.27
CA ILE A 187 -11.28 -5.38 0.94
C ILE A 187 -11.19 -6.77 0.28
N ALA A 188 -10.02 -7.40 0.36
CA ALA A 188 -9.75 -8.67 -0.29
C ALA A 188 -8.57 -9.39 0.37
N ARG A 189 -8.54 -10.72 0.24
CA ARG A 189 -7.44 -11.59 0.65
C ARG A 189 -7.12 -12.63 -0.39
N ARG A 190 -5.84 -13.02 -0.47
CA ARG A 190 -5.39 -14.14 -1.29
C ARG A 190 -4.14 -14.79 -0.70
N ALA A 191 -4.16 -16.11 -0.60
CA ALA A 191 -2.98 -16.90 -0.27
C ALA A 191 -2.48 -17.66 -1.51
N ILE A 192 -1.16 -17.84 -1.60
CA ILE A 192 -0.51 -18.70 -2.59
C ILE A 192 0.57 -19.57 -1.92
N PRO A 193 0.79 -20.80 -2.38
CA PRO A 193 2.03 -21.52 -2.08
C PRO A 193 3.20 -20.77 -2.73
N LEU A 194 4.38 -20.87 -2.10
CA LEU A 194 5.64 -20.38 -2.65
C LEU A 194 6.49 -21.58 -3.05
N GLY A 195 7.07 -21.51 -4.24
CA GLY A 195 8.04 -22.47 -4.73
C GLY A 195 9.45 -22.07 -4.33
N VAL A 196 10.31 -23.06 -4.13
CA VAL A 196 11.76 -22.85 -4.14
C VAL A 196 12.14 -22.70 -5.62
N GLU A 197 12.70 -21.57 -6.03
CA GLU A 197 13.43 -21.54 -7.30
C GLU A 197 14.62 -22.49 -7.13
N ALA A 198 14.52 -23.67 -7.73
CA ALA A 198 15.63 -24.59 -7.77
C ALA A 198 16.78 -23.89 -8.49
N ILE A 199 17.84 -23.59 -7.75
CA ILE A 199 19.15 -23.17 -8.28
C ILE A 199 19.71 -24.22 -9.27
N PHE A 200 19.09 -25.41 -9.37
CA PHE A 200 19.44 -26.51 -10.26
C PHE A 200 18.44 -26.74 -11.42
N ALA A 201 17.86 -25.67 -11.98
CA ALA A 201 17.07 -25.80 -13.21
C ALA A 201 17.93 -26.09 -14.47
N ASP A 202 19.23 -26.34 -14.31
CA ASP A 202 20.16 -26.81 -15.34
C ASP A 202 20.61 -28.27 -15.10
N GLY A 203 19.65 -29.20 -15.12
CA GLY A 203 19.89 -30.53 -15.72
C GLY A 203 20.87 -31.49 -15.04
N PHE A 204 21.21 -31.32 -13.76
CA PHE A 204 22.12 -32.26 -13.08
C PHE A 204 21.44 -33.60 -12.70
N GLU A 205 20.11 -33.68 -12.72
CA GLU A 205 19.36 -34.94 -12.50
C GLU A 205 18.99 -35.69 -13.79
N SER A 206 19.80 -35.62 -14.84
CA SER A 206 19.89 -36.74 -15.79
C SER A 206 21.15 -37.55 -15.52
N GLY A 207 21.13 -38.23 -14.37
CA GLY A 207 22.13 -39.22 -14.00
C GLY A 207 22.25 -40.26 -15.11
N TYR A 208 23.34 -40.20 -15.86
CA TYR A 208 23.81 -41.27 -16.72
C TYR A 208 24.02 -42.53 -15.86
N THR A 209 23.04 -43.43 -15.84
CA THR A 209 23.23 -44.80 -15.35
C THR A 209 23.47 -45.75 -16.52
N THR A 210 24.54 -45.58 -17.28
CA THR A 210 25.08 -46.66 -18.14
C THR A 210 26.53 -46.37 -18.51
N ALA A 211 27.47 -47.01 -17.81
CA ALA A 211 28.51 -47.85 -18.42
C ALA A 211 29.52 -48.25 -17.32
N TRP A 212 29.43 -49.53 -16.91
CA TRP A 212 30.55 -50.20 -16.27
C TRP A 212 31.73 -50.20 -17.24
N SER A 213 32.84 -49.59 -16.83
CA SER A 213 34.12 -49.70 -17.52
C SER A 213 34.59 -51.16 -17.47
N THR A 214 34.50 -51.86 -18.59
CA THR A 214 35.31 -53.04 -18.86
C THR A 214 36.62 -52.56 -19.49
N THR A 215 37.66 -52.41 -18.68
CA THR A 215 39.05 -52.82 -18.98
C THR A 215 39.98 -52.36 -17.87
N ALA A 216 40.62 -53.33 -17.21
CA ALA A 216 41.88 -53.15 -16.51
C ALA A 216 42.95 -53.93 -17.30
N PRO A 217 44.17 -53.39 -17.48
CA PRO A 217 45.33 -54.18 -17.88
C PRO A 217 45.82 -55.09 -16.75
#